data_AF-A0A1V9ZH60-F1
#
_entry.id   AF-A0A1V9ZH60-F1
#
_cell.length_a   1.000
_cell.length_b   1.000
_cell.length_c   1.000
_cell.angle_alpha   90.00
_cell.angle_beta   90.00
_cell.angle_gamma   90.00
#
_symmetry.space_group_name_H-M   'P 1'
#
loop_
_entity.id
_entity.type
_entity.pdbx_description
1 polymer ?
#
loop_
_entity_poly.entity_id
_entity_poly.type
_entity_poly.pdbx_seq_one_letter_code
_entity_poly.pdbx_strand_id
1 'polypeptide(L)'
;MLRALQTRCFSVAGSVQNHRRHLILLEPSLSAEAWPKKIEQSDHILAKYHEVTDKVNSKEHAKLVVSVAHRGATNSAPSPDPTTHDALVFPENIHLHNIRADSVHVVAQALIEDDVDIDALSEHASVTALEGKHVFVCAHANRDFRCACAGPKLIDWIEKDIPEWTVYATSHYGGHRFAGNCIVHPDGEWYGHVNSREALQQVQAGIDSKAPIVADLWRGRLGLSKAQQLDAYSKTHPASQ
;
A
#
# COMPACT_ATOMS: atom_id res chain seq x y z
N MET A 1 19.75 -40.51 -8.14
CA MET A 1 18.42 -40.43 -7.49
C MET A 1 18.19 -39.00 -7.03
N LEU A 2 17.44 -38.23 -7.82
CA LEU A 2 16.99 -36.89 -7.43
C LEU A 2 15.90 -37.04 -6.34
N ARG A 3 16.22 -36.73 -5.09
CA ARG A 3 15.19 -36.37 -4.11
C ARG A 3 14.85 -34.91 -4.36
N ALA A 4 13.67 -34.67 -4.95
CA ALA A 4 13.06 -33.36 -4.94
C ALA A 4 12.99 -32.89 -3.48
N LEU A 5 13.70 -31.81 -3.18
CA LEU A 5 13.54 -31.07 -1.95
C LEU A 5 12.10 -30.59 -1.94
N GLN A 6 11.27 -31.20 -1.12
CA GLN A 6 9.96 -30.68 -0.78
C GLN A 6 10.24 -29.44 0.09
N THR A 7 10.61 -28.34 -0.56
CA THR A 7 10.76 -27.03 0.08
C THR A 7 9.40 -26.73 0.66
N ARG A 8 9.25 -26.84 1.98
CA ARG A 8 8.05 -26.36 2.67
C ARG A 8 7.98 -24.87 2.40
N CYS A 9 7.25 -24.48 1.37
CA CYS A 9 6.95 -23.09 1.11
C CYS A 9 5.98 -22.65 2.20
N PHE A 10 6.48 -21.84 3.13
CA PHE A 10 5.63 -21.20 4.12
C PHE A 10 4.87 -20.09 3.41
N SER A 11 3.60 -20.34 3.11
CA SER A 11 2.71 -19.32 2.55
C SER A 11 2.69 -18.08 3.44
N VAL A 12 2.78 -16.91 2.81
CA VAL A 12 2.66 -15.61 3.46
C VAL A 12 1.22 -15.09 3.47
N ALA A 13 0.27 -15.87 2.95
CA ALA A 13 -1.14 -15.54 2.89
C ALA A 13 -1.77 -15.38 4.29
N GLY A 14 -2.77 -14.51 4.41
CA GLY A 14 -3.40 -14.21 5.69
C GLY A 14 -2.54 -13.33 6.61
N SER A 15 -1.51 -12.67 6.06
CA SER A 15 -0.61 -11.80 6.81
C SER A 15 -0.93 -10.31 6.71
N VAL A 16 -1.95 -9.95 5.93
CA VAL A 16 -2.47 -8.58 5.84
C VAL A 16 -3.50 -8.39 6.94
N GLN A 17 -3.37 -7.31 7.70
CA GLN A 17 -4.36 -6.91 8.68
C GLN A 17 -5.70 -6.64 7.97
N ASN A 18 -6.81 -7.04 8.58
CA ASN A 18 -8.12 -6.67 8.06
C ASN A 18 -8.27 -5.15 8.13
N HIS A 19 -8.32 -4.49 6.99
CA HIS A 19 -8.59 -3.06 6.93
C HIS A 19 -9.50 -2.70 5.77
N ARG A 20 -10.35 -1.71 6.00
CA ARG A 20 -11.39 -1.32 5.04
C ARG A 20 -10.86 -0.35 3.99
N ARG A 21 -10.10 0.66 4.42
CA ARG A 21 -9.55 1.69 3.53
C ARG A 21 -8.08 1.93 3.73
N HIS A 22 -7.45 2.37 2.65
CA HIS A 22 -6.07 2.83 2.64
C HIS A 22 -6.02 4.27 2.14
N LEU A 23 -5.56 5.17 3.00
CA LEU A 23 -5.23 6.56 2.69
C LEU A 23 -3.72 6.69 2.52
N ILE A 24 -3.28 7.23 1.39
CA ILE A 24 -1.87 7.35 1.04
C ILE A 24 -1.54 8.81 0.82
N LEU A 25 -0.87 9.41 1.79
CA LEU A 25 -0.44 10.82 1.75
C LEU A 25 0.73 10.95 0.78
N LEU A 26 0.63 11.86 -0.18
CA LEU A 26 1.69 12.12 -1.13
C LEU A 26 2.69 13.12 -0.55
N GLU A 27 3.92 12.67 -0.36
CA GLU A 27 5.02 13.47 0.15
C GLU A 27 5.79 14.09 -1.04
N PRO A 28 5.73 15.42 -1.22
CA PRO A 28 6.35 16.08 -2.37
C PRO A 28 7.86 16.21 -2.26
N SER A 29 8.42 16.19 -1.04
CA SER A 29 9.77 16.70 -0.78
C SER A 29 10.75 15.68 -0.21
N LEU A 30 10.30 14.80 0.68
CA LEU A 30 11.16 13.80 1.32
C LEU A 30 11.11 12.46 0.58
N SER A 31 12.27 12.01 0.11
CA SER A 31 12.43 10.66 -0.41
C SER A 31 12.30 9.62 0.70
N ALA A 32 12.10 8.36 0.31
CA ALA A 32 11.91 7.27 1.26
C ALA A 32 13.13 7.01 2.17
N GLU A 33 14.34 7.41 1.75
CA GLU A 33 15.55 7.36 2.58
C GLU A 33 15.57 8.43 3.68
N ALA A 34 14.91 9.56 3.46
CA ALA A 34 14.89 10.70 4.36
C ALA A 34 13.83 10.59 5.47
N TRP A 35 12.85 9.69 5.33
CA TRP A 35 11.80 9.54 6.33
C TRP A 35 12.35 9.11 7.71
N PRO A 36 11.88 9.72 8.81
CA PRO A 36 12.22 9.26 10.15
C PRO A 36 11.77 7.82 10.37
N LYS A 37 12.55 7.03 11.12
CA LYS A 37 12.24 5.64 11.49
C LYS A 37 10.80 5.42 11.98
N LYS A 38 10.25 6.43 12.67
CA LYS A 38 8.85 6.49 13.08
C LYS A 38 8.23 7.81 12.61
N ILE A 39 7.97 7.92 11.32
CA ILE A 39 7.35 9.09 10.69
C ILE A 39 6.01 9.46 11.35
N GLU A 40 5.29 8.46 11.88
CA GLU A 40 4.06 8.63 12.65
C GLU A 40 4.25 9.36 13.99
N GLN A 41 5.49 9.44 14.49
CA GLN A 41 5.88 10.12 15.74
C GLN A 41 6.70 11.39 15.47
N SER A 42 6.62 11.94 14.26
CA SER A 42 7.33 13.15 13.83
C SER A 42 6.35 14.30 13.58
N ASP A 43 6.86 15.48 13.25
CA ASP A 43 6.05 16.66 12.92
C ASP A 43 5.33 16.56 11.55
N HIS A 44 5.45 15.42 10.87
CA HIS A 44 4.80 15.15 9.59
C HIS A 44 3.26 15.09 9.75
N ILE A 45 2.52 15.55 8.73
CA ILE A 45 1.05 15.66 8.76
C ILE A 45 0.34 14.32 9.03
N LEU A 46 0.99 13.20 8.70
CA LEU A 46 0.60 11.83 9.07
C LEU A 46 0.22 11.70 10.56
N ALA A 47 0.95 12.36 11.45
CA ALA A 47 0.67 12.30 12.89
C ALA A 47 -0.76 12.76 13.22
N LYS A 48 -1.27 13.81 12.54
CA LYS A 48 -2.64 14.30 12.72
C LYS A 48 -3.70 13.28 12.28
N TYR A 49 -3.41 12.48 11.25
CA TYR A 49 -4.29 11.38 10.85
C TYR A 49 -4.29 10.25 11.88
N HIS A 50 -3.15 9.98 12.52
CA HIS A 50 -3.07 8.99 13.61
C HIS A 50 -3.88 9.41 14.85
N GLU A 51 -3.96 10.70 15.18
CA GLU A 51 -4.81 11.19 16.27
C GLU A 51 -6.30 10.83 16.12
N VAL A 52 -6.75 10.59 14.88
CA VAL A 52 -8.12 10.14 14.56
C VAL A 52 -8.17 8.63 14.44
N THR A 53 -7.27 8.04 13.65
CA THR A 53 -7.33 6.61 13.32
C THR A 53 -6.96 5.70 14.49
N ASP A 54 -6.08 6.11 15.40
CA ASP A 54 -5.71 5.33 16.59
C ASP A 54 -6.87 5.13 17.57
N LYS A 55 -7.91 5.97 17.51
CA LYS A 55 -9.12 5.85 18.34
C LYS A 55 -10.08 4.77 17.85
N VAL A 56 -10.01 4.43 16.56
CA VAL A 56 -10.97 3.51 15.90
C VAL A 56 -10.31 2.23 15.39
N ASN A 57 -9.00 2.26 15.17
CA ASN A 57 -8.23 1.11 14.72
C ASN A 57 -7.85 0.23 15.91
N SER A 58 -7.93 -1.08 15.69
CA SER A 58 -7.43 -2.11 16.61
C SER A 58 -6.33 -2.91 15.92
N LYS A 59 -5.70 -3.85 16.65
CA LYS A 59 -4.72 -4.77 16.06
C LYS A 59 -5.34 -5.77 15.08
N GLU A 60 -6.60 -6.10 15.25
CA GLU A 60 -7.30 -7.13 14.46
C GLU A 60 -8.00 -6.52 13.24
N HIS A 61 -8.53 -5.30 13.40
CA HIS A 61 -9.29 -4.59 12.40
C HIS A 61 -8.97 -3.09 12.40
N ALA A 62 -8.70 -2.53 11.23
CA ALA A 62 -8.50 -1.09 11.04
C ALA A 62 -9.54 -0.53 10.05
N LYS A 63 -10.21 0.56 10.41
CA LYS A 63 -11.15 1.22 9.50
C LYS A 63 -10.40 1.98 8.40
N LEU A 64 -9.31 2.64 8.77
CA LEU A 64 -8.49 3.45 7.87
C LEU A 64 -7.01 3.25 8.19
N VAL A 65 -6.25 2.67 7.26
CA VAL A 65 -4.79 2.61 7.32
C VAL A 65 -4.23 3.82 6.59
N VAL A 66 -3.26 4.50 7.20
CA VAL A 66 -2.63 5.68 6.62
C VAL A 66 -1.16 5.41 6.39
N SER A 67 -0.66 5.73 5.20
CA SER A 67 0.75 5.64 4.85
C SER A 67 1.19 6.87 4.09
N VAL A 68 2.49 7.10 4.02
CA VAL A 68 3.10 8.15 3.20
C VAL A 68 3.69 7.52 1.96
N ALA A 69 3.60 8.19 0.83
CA ALA A 69 4.19 7.76 -0.42
C ALA A 69 4.93 8.91 -1.10
N HIS A 70 6.11 8.61 -1.63
CA HIS A 70 6.83 9.46 -2.54
C HIS A 70 6.75 8.80 -3.91
N ARG A 71 6.43 9.57 -4.95
CA ARG A 71 6.44 9.03 -6.31
C ARG A 71 7.86 8.58 -6.65
N GLY A 72 8.01 7.48 -7.41
CA GLY A 72 9.32 7.06 -7.93
C GLY A 72 10.01 8.19 -8.70
N ALA A 73 11.25 7.98 -9.17
CA ALA A 73 12.17 9.01 -9.68
C ALA A 73 11.68 9.82 -10.91
N THR A 74 10.41 9.72 -11.28
CA THR A 74 9.75 10.47 -12.34
C THR A 74 8.50 11.19 -11.83
N ASN A 75 8.62 12.51 -11.76
CA ASN A 75 7.54 13.51 -11.84
C ASN A 75 6.39 13.43 -10.83
N SER A 76 6.55 14.12 -9.71
CA SER A 76 5.50 15.03 -9.24
C SER A 76 6.12 16.41 -9.02
N ALA A 77 5.56 17.43 -9.68
CA ALA A 77 5.82 18.79 -9.25
C ALA A 77 5.39 18.93 -7.78
N PRO A 78 6.16 19.61 -6.93
CA PRO A 78 5.72 19.86 -5.56
C PRO A 78 4.33 20.51 -5.57
N SER A 79 3.52 20.23 -4.55
CA SER A 79 2.28 20.99 -4.33
C SER A 79 2.65 22.49 -4.36
N PRO A 80 1.96 23.32 -5.15
CA PRO A 80 2.29 24.74 -5.26
C PRO A 80 2.07 25.49 -3.93
N ASP A 81 1.33 24.90 -2.99
CA ASP A 81 1.09 25.44 -1.66
C ASP A 81 1.74 24.55 -0.57
N PRO A 82 2.73 25.06 0.19
CA PRO A 82 3.38 24.30 1.26
C PRO A 82 2.47 24.05 2.47
N THR A 83 1.26 24.64 2.50
CA THR A 83 0.29 24.49 3.59
C THR A 83 -0.73 23.36 3.34
N THR A 84 -0.69 22.74 2.17
CA THR A 84 -1.58 21.66 1.78
C THR A 84 -0.82 20.38 1.42
N HIS A 85 -1.53 19.27 1.47
CA HIS A 85 -1.03 17.99 0.99
C HIS A 85 -2.08 17.26 0.17
N ASP A 86 -1.61 16.36 -0.68
CA ASP A 86 -2.45 15.50 -1.52
C ASP A 86 -2.50 14.09 -0.92
N ALA A 87 -3.56 13.35 -1.23
CA ALA A 87 -3.69 11.97 -0.81
C ALA A 87 -4.49 11.12 -1.79
N LEU A 88 -4.12 9.84 -1.88
CA LEU A 88 -4.84 8.83 -2.64
C LEU A 88 -5.69 7.99 -1.70
N VAL A 89 -6.91 7.65 -2.10
CA VAL A 89 -7.85 6.87 -1.28
C VAL A 89 -8.30 5.64 -2.03
N PHE A 90 -8.18 4.48 -1.38
CA PHE A 90 -8.65 3.19 -1.87
C PHE A 90 -9.56 2.51 -0.83
N PRO A 91 -10.62 1.82 -1.27
CA PRO A 91 -10.94 1.40 -2.65
C PRO A 91 -11.69 2.44 -3.48
N GLU A 92 -11.99 3.62 -2.95
CA GLU A 92 -12.76 4.67 -3.65
C GLU A 92 -12.08 5.13 -4.95
N ASN A 93 -10.77 4.91 -5.08
CA ASN A 93 -9.98 5.18 -6.27
C ASN A 93 -10.07 6.67 -6.65
N ILE A 94 -9.87 7.53 -5.64
CA ILE A 94 -9.91 8.98 -5.74
C ILE A 94 -8.59 9.61 -5.28
N HIS A 95 -8.28 10.76 -5.87
CA HIS A 95 -7.22 11.66 -5.47
C HIS A 95 -7.85 12.87 -4.79
N LEU A 96 -7.50 13.08 -3.54
CA LEU A 96 -7.81 14.28 -2.78
C LEU A 96 -6.66 15.26 -2.91
N HIS A 97 -6.94 16.43 -3.48
CA HIS A 97 -5.97 17.49 -3.67
C HIS A 97 -6.17 18.63 -2.68
N ASN A 98 -5.07 19.32 -2.35
CA ASN A 98 -5.07 20.56 -1.59
C ASN A 98 -5.74 20.44 -0.21
N ILE A 99 -5.54 19.31 0.47
CA ILE A 99 -6.06 19.10 1.82
C ILE A 99 -5.30 20.03 2.76
N ARG A 100 -6.02 20.91 3.47
CA ARG A 100 -5.41 21.78 4.48
C ARG A 100 -5.20 21.04 5.80
N ALA A 101 -4.21 21.49 6.55
CA ALA A 101 -3.85 20.89 7.83
C ALA A 101 -4.93 20.99 8.92
N ASP A 102 -5.89 21.91 8.80
CA ASP A 102 -7.06 22.08 9.68
C ASP A 102 -8.24 21.18 9.28
N SER A 103 -8.35 20.82 8.00
CA SER A 103 -9.36 19.90 7.46
C SER A 103 -9.06 18.42 7.68
N VAL A 104 -7.83 18.07 8.10
CA VAL A 104 -7.41 16.67 8.32
C VAL A 104 -8.39 15.88 9.19
N HIS A 105 -8.88 16.47 10.28
CA HIS A 105 -9.78 15.77 11.19
C HIS A 105 -11.08 15.36 10.51
N VAL A 106 -11.70 16.28 9.76
CA VAL A 106 -12.97 16.06 9.06
C VAL A 106 -12.80 15.07 7.92
N VAL A 107 -11.73 15.22 7.13
CA VAL A 107 -11.40 14.29 6.04
C VAL A 107 -11.17 12.88 6.59
N ALA A 108 -10.40 12.74 7.66
CA ALA A 108 -10.16 11.43 8.27
C ALA A 108 -11.45 10.79 8.80
N GLN A 109 -12.34 11.57 9.43
CA GLN A 109 -13.65 11.09 9.89
C GLN A 109 -14.53 10.61 8.74
N ALA A 110 -14.64 11.40 7.67
CA ALA A 110 -15.42 11.02 6.48
C ALA A 110 -14.92 9.69 5.88
N LEU A 111 -13.60 9.47 5.86
CA LEU A 111 -13.01 8.21 5.36
C LEU A 111 -13.20 7.02 6.32
N ILE A 112 -13.50 7.26 7.60
CA ILE A 112 -13.79 6.24 8.63
C ILE A 112 -15.25 5.77 8.61
N GLU A 113 -16.16 6.48 7.97
CA GLU A 113 -17.56 6.03 7.79
C GLU A 113 -17.68 4.89 6.77
N ASP A 114 -18.72 4.06 6.83
CA ASP A 114 -18.84 2.91 5.90
C ASP A 114 -18.97 3.36 4.44
N ASP A 115 -19.77 4.39 4.19
CA ASP A 115 -19.93 5.02 2.88
C ASP A 115 -19.21 6.37 2.87
N VAL A 116 -18.41 6.63 1.83
CA VAL A 116 -17.72 7.91 1.66
C VAL A 116 -18.62 8.88 0.91
N ASP A 117 -19.01 9.96 1.58
CA ASP A 117 -19.69 11.09 0.96
C ASP A 117 -18.67 11.97 0.23
N ILE A 118 -18.64 11.85 -1.10
CA ILE A 118 -17.73 12.62 -1.97
C ILE A 118 -18.09 14.10 -2.00
N ASP A 119 -19.37 14.45 -1.88
CA ASP A 119 -19.81 15.84 -1.89
C ASP A 119 -19.33 16.54 -0.61
N ALA A 120 -19.49 15.90 0.54
CA ALA A 120 -18.96 16.41 1.81
C ALA A 120 -17.42 16.50 1.81
N LEU A 121 -16.72 15.54 1.22
CA LEU A 121 -15.25 15.62 1.05
C LEU A 121 -14.83 16.79 0.15
N SER A 122 -15.64 17.13 -0.85
CA SER A 122 -15.35 18.19 -1.82
C SER A 122 -15.36 19.60 -1.19
N GLU A 123 -15.95 19.76 -0.01
CA GLU A 123 -15.87 21.00 0.79
C GLU A 123 -14.49 21.23 1.41
N HIS A 124 -13.67 20.16 1.50
CA HIS A 124 -12.40 20.15 2.22
C HIS A 124 -11.18 19.82 1.35
N ALA A 125 -11.39 19.28 0.15
CA ALA A 125 -10.37 18.94 -0.82
C ALA A 125 -10.96 18.96 -2.24
N SER A 126 -10.14 19.17 -3.27
CA SER A 126 -10.60 18.90 -4.64
C SER A 126 -10.49 17.40 -4.91
N VAL A 127 -11.54 16.77 -5.43
CA VAL A 127 -11.58 15.33 -5.65
C VAL A 127 -11.49 15.02 -7.14
N THR A 128 -10.57 14.15 -7.54
CA THR A 128 -10.49 13.61 -8.90
C THR A 128 -10.46 12.08 -8.89
N ALA A 129 -10.91 11.44 -9.97
CA ALA A 129 -10.84 10.00 -10.12
C ALA A 129 -9.39 9.56 -10.45
N LEU A 130 -8.98 8.42 -9.90
CA LEU A 130 -7.72 7.76 -10.25
C LEU A 130 -7.97 6.72 -11.35
N GLU A 131 -7.00 6.55 -12.23
CA GLU A 131 -7.06 5.59 -13.33
C GLU A 131 -5.82 4.71 -13.34
N GLY A 132 -5.97 3.50 -13.87
CA GLY A 132 -4.87 2.54 -14.00
C GLY A 132 -4.52 1.85 -12.69
N LYS A 133 -3.30 1.30 -12.65
CA LYS A 133 -2.78 0.55 -11.50
C LYS A 133 -1.78 1.41 -10.74
N HIS A 134 -1.95 1.44 -9.42
CA HIS A 134 -1.07 2.16 -8.51
C HIS A 134 -0.36 1.16 -7.61
N VAL A 135 0.97 1.17 -7.63
CA VAL A 135 1.80 0.22 -6.88
C VAL A 135 2.58 0.93 -5.80
N PHE A 136 2.39 0.50 -4.56
CA PHE A 136 3.05 1.09 -3.41
C PHE A 136 4.07 0.11 -2.86
N VAL A 137 5.35 0.40 -3.05
CA VAL A 137 6.48 -0.45 -2.65
C VAL A 137 7.09 0.09 -1.36
N CYS A 138 7.13 -0.72 -0.31
CA CYS A 138 7.75 -0.30 0.94
C CYS A 138 9.28 -0.12 0.76
N ALA A 139 9.75 1.12 0.80
CA ALA A 139 11.16 1.49 0.68
C ALA A 139 11.69 2.29 1.89
N HIS A 140 10.96 2.27 3.02
CA HIS A 140 11.30 3.03 4.22
C HIS A 140 12.60 2.54 4.88
N ALA A 141 13.73 3.15 4.50
CA ALA A 141 15.06 2.66 4.85
C ALA A 141 15.36 2.69 6.35
N ASN A 142 14.96 3.77 7.03
CA ASN A 142 15.20 3.95 8.46
C ASN A 142 14.32 3.05 9.34
N ARG A 143 13.24 2.46 8.80
CA ARG A 143 12.38 1.51 9.54
C ARG A 143 13.01 0.13 9.61
N ASP A 144 13.39 -0.43 8.46
CA ASP A 144 13.97 -1.76 8.35
C ASP A 144 14.89 -1.86 7.11
N PHE A 145 16.12 -2.34 7.34
CA PHE A 145 17.14 -2.47 6.29
C PHE A 145 16.69 -3.37 5.12
N ARG A 146 15.85 -4.38 5.36
CA ARG A 146 15.34 -5.25 4.29
C ARG A 146 14.49 -4.47 3.28
N CYS A 147 13.67 -3.54 3.76
CA CYS A 147 12.89 -2.64 2.91
C CYS A 147 13.80 -1.67 2.14
N ALA A 148 14.89 -1.19 2.78
CA ALA A 148 15.91 -0.36 2.13
C ALA A 148 16.59 -1.07 0.95
N CYS A 149 16.82 -2.39 1.05
CA CYS A 149 17.50 -3.14 -0.01
C CYS A 149 16.56 -3.62 -1.12
N ALA A 150 15.38 -4.12 -0.77
CA ALA A 150 14.47 -4.73 -1.73
C ALA A 150 13.57 -3.71 -2.44
N GLY A 151 13.11 -2.68 -1.70
CA GLY A 151 12.17 -1.68 -2.21
C GLY A 151 12.68 -0.95 -3.44
N PRO A 152 13.86 -0.30 -3.40
CA PRO A 152 14.40 0.45 -4.53
C PRO A 152 14.59 -0.39 -5.80
N LYS A 153 15.01 -1.67 -5.65
CA LYS A 153 15.15 -2.58 -6.79
C LYS A 153 13.80 -2.91 -7.43
N LEU A 154 12.78 -3.17 -6.61
CA LEU A 154 11.44 -3.47 -7.10
C LEU A 154 10.82 -2.25 -7.79
N ILE A 155 11.02 -1.05 -7.26
CA ILE A 155 10.59 0.21 -7.92
C ILE A 155 11.26 0.32 -9.30
N ASP A 156 12.58 0.18 -9.37
CA ASP A 156 13.34 0.26 -10.63
C ASP A 156 12.85 -0.76 -11.67
N TRP A 157 12.48 -1.97 -11.25
CA TRP A 157 11.95 -2.99 -12.15
C TRP A 157 10.54 -2.63 -12.65
N ILE A 158 9.65 -2.13 -11.78
CA ILE A 158 8.31 -1.71 -12.20
C ILE A 158 8.39 -0.54 -13.18
N GLU A 159 9.21 0.49 -12.89
CA GLU A 159 9.37 1.65 -13.78
C GLU A 159 9.89 1.26 -15.18
N LYS A 160 10.76 0.25 -15.27
CA LYS A 160 11.37 -0.18 -16.52
C LYS A 160 10.56 -1.21 -17.29
N ASP A 161 9.95 -2.16 -16.58
CA ASP A 161 9.34 -3.35 -17.19
C ASP A 161 7.82 -3.24 -17.30
N ILE A 162 7.19 -2.37 -16.51
CA ILE A 162 5.73 -2.20 -16.39
C ILE A 162 5.37 -0.70 -16.38
N PRO A 163 5.71 0.07 -17.44
CA PRO A 163 5.51 1.52 -17.45
C PRO A 163 4.04 1.97 -17.37
N GLU A 164 3.09 1.06 -17.62
CA GLU A 164 1.66 1.30 -17.47
C GLU A 164 1.19 1.32 -16.00
N TRP A 165 2.00 0.85 -15.07
CA TRP A 165 1.73 0.93 -13.63
C TRP A 165 2.40 2.17 -13.02
N THR A 166 1.64 2.96 -12.28
CA THR A 166 2.21 4.08 -11.53
C THR A 166 2.79 3.58 -10.21
N VAL A 167 4.10 3.70 -10.02
CA VAL A 167 4.79 3.20 -8.83
C VAL A 167 5.21 4.29 -7.86
N TYR A 168 5.14 3.96 -6.58
CA TYR A 168 5.47 4.83 -5.46
C TYR A 168 6.36 4.09 -4.47
N ALA A 169 7.39 4.78 -3.98
CA ALA A 169 8.01 4.41 -2.73
C ALA A 169 7.04 4.75 -1.59
N THR A 170 6.85 3.87 -0.63
CA THR A 170 5.95 4.15 0.50
C THR A 170 6.55 3.78 1.84
N SER A 171 6.03 4.45 2.87
CA SER A 171 6.33 4.23 4.28
C SER A 171 5.97 2.80 4.69
N HIS A 172 6.45 2.39 5.85
CA HIS A 172 6.28 1.02 6.30
C HIS A 172 4.84 0.72 6.75
N TYR A 173 4.16 -0.18 6.04
CA TYR A 173 2.81 -0.67 6.34
C TYR A 173 2.81 -2.10 6.93
N GLY A 174 3.93 -2.53 7.50
CA GLY A 174 4.06 -3.85 8.12
C GLY A 174 4.57 -4.95 7.19
N GLY A 175 5.06 -6.05 7.79
CA GLY A 175 5.52 -7.22 7.04
C GLY A 175 6.94 -7.12 6.49
N HIS A 176 7.84 -6.32 7.08
CA HIS A 176 9.24 -6.19 6.63
C HIS A 176 10.00 -7.53 6.52
N ARG A 177 9.54 -8.58 7.24
CA ARG A 177 10.07 -9.94 7.10
C ARG A 177 9.85 -10.54 5.70
N PHE A 178 8.94 -9.96 4.93
CA PHE A 178 8.56 -10.29 3.57
C PHE A 178 9.01 -9.22 2.57
N ALA A 179 10.09 -8.47 2.86
CA ALA A 179 10.59 -7.40 1.99
C ALA A 179 10.71 -7.82 0.51
N GLY A 180 10.58 -6.83 -0.38
CA GLY A 180 9.92 -7.03 -1.67
C GLY A 180 8.40 -6.95 -1.50
N ASN A 181 7.94 -6.11 -0.55
CA ASN A 181 6.52 -5.88 -0.31
C ASN A 181 6.01 -4.81 -1.24
N CYS A 182 4.87 -5.07 -1.87
CA CYS A 182 4.12 -4.06 -2.61
C CYS A 182 2.61 -4.26 -2.43
N ILE A 183 1.85 -3.20 -2.70
CA ILE A 183 0.39 -3.21 -2.75
C ILE A 183 -0.02 -2.75 -4.15
N VAL A 184 -0.87 -3.50 -4.83
CA VAL A 184 -1.40 -3.15 -6.15
C VAL A 184 -2.86 -2.73 -6.02
N HIS A 185 -3.13 -1.45 -6.21
CA HIS A 185 -4.47 -0.86 -6.24
C HIS A 185 -5.01 -0.74 -7.67
N PRO A 186 -6.35 -0.66 -7.86
CA PRO A 186 -7.40 -0.38 -6.87
C PRO A 186 -7.77 -1.56 -5.97
N ASP A 187 -7.63 -2.81 -6.44
CA ASP A 187 -8.09 -4.02 -5.76
C ASP A 187 -7.45 -4.24 -4.38
N GLY A 188 -6.28 -3.62 -4.15
CA GLY A 188 -5.57 -3.65 -2.88
C GLY A 188 -4.98 -5.04 -2.63
N GLU A 189 -4.30 -5.59 -3.63
CA GLU A 189 -3.61 -6.89 -3.55
C GLU A 189 -2.23 -6.69 -2.95
N TRP A 190 -1.95 -7.39 -1.86
CA TRP A 190 -0.68 -7.27 -1.15
C TRP A 190 0.23 -8.43 -1.52
N TYR A 191 1.45 -8.11 -1.88
CA TYR A 191 2.49 -9.08 -2.17
C TYR A 191 3.69 -8.88 -1.23
N GLY A 192 4.41 -9.97 -1.01
CA GLY A 192 5.70 -10.00 -0.32
C GLY A 192 6.67 -10.88 -1.10
N HIS A 193 7.94 -10.83 -0.72
CA HIS A 193 9.00 -11.61 -1.37
C HIS A 193 9.20 -11.36 -2.87
N VAL A 194 8.69 -10.24 -3.42
CA VAL A 194 8.90 -9.84 -4.81
C VAL A 194 10.33 -9.32 -4.97
N ASN A 195 11.30 -10.24 -4.99
CA ASN A 195 12.73 -9.97 -4.94
C ASN A 195 13.47 -10.39 -6.23
N SER A 196 12.73 -10.73 -7.28
CA SER A 196 13.27 -10.98 -8.62
C SER A 196 12.29 -10.50 -9.70
N ARG A 197 12.78 -10.32 -10.93
CA ARG A 197 11.94 -9.92 -12.08
C ARG A 197 10.93 -11.01 -12.44
N GLU A 198 11.28 -12.27 -12.27
CA GLU A 198 10.37 -13.41 -12.49
C GLU A 198 9.21 -13.39 -11.50
N ALA A 199 9.47 -13.08 -10.22
CA ALA A 199 8.42 -12.90 -9.23
C ALA A 199 7.50 -11.71 -9.58
N LEU A 200 8.09 -10.60 -10.04
CA LEU A 200 7.31 -9.44 -10.50
C LEU A 200 6.43 -9.78 -11.71
N GLN A 201 6.95 -10.51 -12.69
CA GLN A 201 6.20 -10.97 -13.86
C GLN A 201 5.00 -11.85 -13.47
N GLN A 202 5.15 -12.72 -12.47
CA GLN A 202 4.03 -13.51 -11.96
C GLN A 202 2.95 -12.64 -11.32
N VAL A 203 3.35 -11.62 -10.55
CA VAL A 203 2.42 -10.64 -9.96
C VAL A 203 1.68 -9.89 -11.06
N GLN A 204 2.39 -9.34 -12.05
CA GLN A 204 1.81 -8.64 -13.20
C GLN A 204 0.80 -9.51 -13.94
N ALA A 205 1.23 -10.72 -14.35
CA ALA A 205 0.37 -11.66 -15.06
C ALA A 205 -0.89 -12.00 -14.26
N GLY A 206 -0.77 -12.23 -12.96
CA GLY A 206 -1.91 -12.51 -12.09
C GLY A 206 -2.89 -11.34 -11.96
N ILE A 207 -2.38 -10.10 -11.87
CA ILE A 207 -3.22 -8.89 -11.84
C ILE A 207 -3.96 -8.71 -13.17
N ASP A 208 -3.26 -8.85 -14.29
CA ASP A 208 -3.80 -8.63 -15.63
C ASP A 208 -4.82 -9.71 -16.02
N SER A 209 -4.54 -10.97 -15.65
CA SER A 209 -5.43 -12.10 -15.90
C SER A 209 -6.55 -12.25 -14.88
N LYS A 210 -6.70 -11.31 -13.93
CA LYS A 210 -7.66 -11.38 -12.82
C LYS A 210 -7.51 -12.64 -11.95
N ALA A 211 -6.31 -13.19 -11.86
CA ALA A 211 -5.90 -14.27 -10.97
C ALA A 211 -4.78 -13.80 -10.01
N PRO A 212 -5.05 -12.83 -9.12
CA PRO A 212 -4.01 -12.11 -8.38
C PRO A 212 -3.35 -12.93 -7.26
N ILE A 213 -3.92 -14.08 -6.90
CA ILE A 213 -3.40 -14.94 -5.83
C ILE A 213 -2.25 -15.76 -6.40
N VAL A 214 -1.03 -15.22 -6.31
CA VAL A 214 0.20 -15.89 -6.72
C VAL A 214 0.80 -16.67 -5.53
N ALA A 215 1.15 -17.94 -5.75
CA ALA A 215 1.77 -18.79 -4.74
C ALA A 215 2.98 -18.11 -4.10
N ASP A 216 3.07 -18.19 -2.77
CA ASP A 216 4.20 -17.71 -1.94
C ASP A 216 4.48 -16.20 -1.96
N LEU A 217 3.87 -15.45 -2.87
CA LEU A 217 3.98 -14.00 -2.97
C LEU A 217 2.76 -13.29 -2.39
N TRP A 218 1.55 -13.82 -2.62
CA TRP A 218 0.32 -13.17 -2.19
C TRP A 218 0.13 -13.24 -0.68
N ARG A 219 0.00 -12.06 -0.06
CA ARG A 219 -0.16 -11.90 1.39
C ARG A 219 -1.61 -11.78 1.83
N GLY A 220 -2.45 -11.17 0.99
CA GLY A 220 -3.82 -10.80 1.33
C GLY A 220 -4.38 -9.72 0.41
N ARG A 221 -5.64 -9.34 0.64
CA ARG A 221 -6.34 -8.29 -0.08
C ARG A 221 -7.03 -7.34 0.88
N LEU A 222 -7.11 -6.06 0.51
CA LEU A 222 -7.92 -5.05 1.17
C LEU A 222 -9.35 -5.55 1.42
N GLY A 223 -9.92 -5.24 2.59
CA GLY A 223 -11.28 -5.64 2.97
C GLY A 223 -11.46 -7.11 3.37
N LEU A 224 -10.47 -7.99 3.17
CA LEU A 224 -10.59 -9.39 3.57
C LEU A 224 -10.09 -9.61 5.01
N SER A 225 -10.88 -10.31 5.81
CA SER A 225 -10.44 -10.88 7.07
C SER A 225 -9.38 -11.96 6.85
N LYS A 226 -8.59 -12.27 7.88
CA LYS A 226 -7.59 -13.35 7.82
C LYS A 226 -8.18 -14.69 7.36
N ALA A 227 -9.37 -15.04 7.85
CA ALA A 227 -10.05 -16.28 7.46
C ALA A 227 -10.41 -16.28 5.96
N GLN A 228 -10.95 -15.17 5.45
CA GLN A 228 -11.28 -15.02 4.03
C GLN A 228 -10.02 -15.04 3.15
N GLN A 229 -8.91 -14.44 3.60
CA GLN A 229 -7.64 -14.48 2.87
C GLN A 229 -7.12 -15.93 2.74
N LEU A 230 -7.15 -16.70 3.84
CA LEU A 230 -6.71 -18.10 3.84
C LEU A 230 -7.63 -19.00 3.02
N ASP A 231 -8.95 -18.79 3.11
CA ASP A 231 -9.94 -19.51 2.29
C ASP A 231 -9.70 -19.27 0.80
N ALA A 232 -9.56 -18.00 0.38
CA ALA A 232 -9.24 -17.63 -1.00
C ALA A 232 -7.93 -18.28 -1.47
N TYR A 233 -6.88 -18.23 -0.66
CA TYR A 233 -5.60 -18.85 -0.99
C TYR A 233 -5.72 -20.37 -1.18
N SER A 234 -6.43 -21.06 -0.28
CA SER A 234 -6.59 -22.52 -0.31
C SER A 234 -7.40 -23.01 -1.53
N LYS A 235 -8.37 -22.20 -1.99
CA LYS A 235 -9.15 -22.51 -3.20
C LYS A 235 -8.31 -22.41 -4.47
N THR A 236 -7.37 -21.47 -4.52
CA THR A 236 -6.45 -21.30 -5.65
C THR A 236 -5.29 -22.31 -5.61
N HIS A 237 -4.81 -22.66 -4.41
CA HIS A 237 -3.68 -23.56 -4.20
C HIS A 237 -4.07 -24.71 -3.27
N PRO A 238 -4.88 -25.68 -3.74
CA PRO A 238 -5.25 -26.82 -2.94
C PRO A 238 -3.99 -27.61 -2.57
N ALA A 239 -3.90 -28.07 -1.31
CA ALA A 239 -2.84 -28.98 -0.92
C ALA A 239 -2.91 -30.23 -1.79
N SER A 240 -1.78 -30.66 -2.35
CA SER A 240 -1.69 -31.96 -3.02
C SER A 240 -2.10 -33.05 -2.02
N GLN A 241 -3.13 -33.83 -2.36
CA GLN A 241 -3.56 -34.99 -1.59
C GLN A 241 -2.48 -36.08 -1.57
#